data_AF-A0AAN5I7Y1-F1
#
_entry.id   AF-A0AAN5I7Y1-F1
#
_cell.length_a   1.000
_cell.length_b   1.000
_cell.length_c   1.000
_cell.angle_alpha   90.00
_cell.angle_beta   90.00
_cell.angle_gamma   90.00
#
_symmetry.space_group_name_H-M   'P 1'
#
loop_
_entity.id
_entity.type
_entity.pdbx_description
1 polymer ?
#
loop_
_entity_poly.entity_id
_entity_poly.type
_entity_poly.pdbx_seq_one_letter_code
_entity_poly.pdbx_strand_id
1 'polypeptide(L)' 'PKDITEYVHRIGRTGRVGNAGRSTSFINLHMDSSIIRPLVLHLIDAKQAVPEWMKDNCGTSESEMF' A
#
# COMPACT_ATOMS: atom_id res chain seq x y z
N PRO A 1 -11.39 -2.48 -2.10
CA PRO A 1 -11.01 -3.91 -1.99
C PRO A 1 -11.05 -4.29 -0.51
N LYS A 2 -11.44 -5.50 -0.14
CA LYS A 2 -11.56 -5.86 1.29
C LYS A 2 -10.27 -6.42 1.89
N ASP A 3 -9.33 -6.82 1.02
CA ASP A 3 -8.07 -7.46 1.38
C ASP A 3 -6.92 -6.92 0.50
N ILE A 4 -5.69 -6.98 1.02
CA ILE A 4 -4.47 -6.58 0.31
C ILE A 4 -4.24 -7.39 -0.97
N THR A 5 -4.60 -8.67 -0.98
CA THR A 5 -4.46 -9.56 -2.14
C THR A 5 -5.27 -9.04 -3.33
N GLU A 6 -6.50 -8.58 -3.05
CA GLU A 6 -7.37 -8.00 -4.07
C GLU A 6 -6.80 -6.66 -4.58
N TYR A 7 -6.20 -5.86 -3.70
CA TYR A 7 -5.51 -4.63 -4.08
C TYR A 7 -4.33 -4.91 -5.02
N VAL A 8 -3.47 -5.89 -4.69
CA VAL A 8 -2.33 -6.30 -5.52
C VAL A 8 -2.81 -6.74 -6.92
N HIS A 9 -3.86 -7.56 -7.00
CA HIS A 9 -4.43 -7.96 -8.29
C HIS A 9 -4.95 -6.80 -9.13
N ARG A 10 -5.50 -5.76 -8.50
CA ARG A 10 -6.00 -4.55 -9.17
C ARG A 10 -4.84 -3.71 -9.73
N ILE A 11 -3.83 -3.42 -8.91
CA ILE A 11 -2.68 -2.61 -9.36
C ILE A 11 -1.80 -3.36 -10.36
N GLY A 12 -1.74 -4.70 -10.30
CA GLY A 12 -1.02 -5.54 -11.26
C GLY A 12 -1.59 -5.54 -12.69
N ARG A 13 -2.63 -4.75 -12.98
CA ARG A 13 -3.18 -4.55 -14.33
C ARG A 13 -2.47 -3.42 -15.11
N THR A 14 -1.72 -2.56 -14.42
CA THR A 14 -0.92 -1.49 -15.01
C THR A 14 0.57 -1.85 -15.00
N GLY A 15 1.37 -1.24 -15.89
CA GLY A 15 2.79 -1.52 -16.02
C GLY A 15 3.07 -2.86 -16.69
N ARG A 16 3.66 -2.84 -17.88
CA ARG A 16 4.01 -4.03 -18.67
C ARG A 16 5.38 -3.84 -19.30
N VAL A 17 5.88 -4.85 -20.01
CA VAL A 17 7.16 -4.89 -20.74
C VAL A 17 7.64 -3.49 -21.18
N GLY A 18 8.59 -2.92 -20.43
CA GLY A 18 9.24 -1.63 -20.71
C GLY A 18 8.48 -0.35 -20.34
N ASN A 19 7.22 -0.44 -19.89
CA ASN A 19 6.37 0.71 -19.58
C ASN A 19 6.01 0.74 -18.10
N ALA A 20 6.36 1.85 -17.43
CA ALA A 20 5.97 2.09 -16.05
C ALA A 20 4.43 2.23 -15.94
N GLY A 21 3.84 1.50 -15.00
CA GLY A 21 2.43 1.61 -14.64
C GLY A 21 2.22 2.64 -13.54
N ARG A 22 1.12 3.38 -13.59
CA ARG A 22 0.66 4.23 -12.49
C ARG A 22 -0.68 3.74 -11.98
N SER A 23 -0.80 3.61 -10.66
CA SER A 23 -2.04 3.32 -9.94
C SER A 23 -2.25 4.40 -8.89
N THR A 24 -3.45 4.96 -8.80
CA THR A 24 -3.84 5.96 -7.79
C THR A 24 -5.03 5.42 -7.03
N SER A 25 -4.94 5.43 -5.70
CA SER A 25 -5.98 4.88 -4.82
C SER A 25 -6.48 5.95 -3.86
N PHE A 26 -7.80 5.94 -3.62
CA PHE A 26 -8.42 6.71 -2.55
C PHE A 26 -8.56 5.82 -1.33
N ILE A 27 -8.27 6.38 -0.16
CA ILE A 27 -8.21 5.65 1.10
C ILE A 27 -9.01 6.41 2.14
N ASN A 28 -9.85 5.69 2.86
CA ASN A 28 -10.60 6.18 4.00
C ASN A 28 -10.16 5.41 5.25
N LEU A 29 -9.53 6.10 6.21
CA LEU A 29 -8.99 5.48 7.43
C LEU A 29 -10.02 4.71 8.26
N HIS A 30 -11.31 5.09 8.21
CA HIS A 30 -12.35 4.39 8.94
C HIS A 30 -12.75 3.08 8.26
N MET A 31 -12.88 3.11 6.92
CA MET A 31 -13.37 1.97 6.14
C MET A 31 -12.26 0.99 5.75
N ASP A 32 -11.05 1.49 5.53
CA ASP A 32 -9.90 0.75 5.00
C ASP A 32 -8.86 0.40 6.09
N SER A 33 -9.18 0.64 7.37
CA SER A 33 -8.27 0.41 8.50
C SER A 33 -7.64 -1.00 8.49
N SER A 34 -8.38 -2.02 8.06
CA SER A 34 -7.91 -3.40 7.98
C SER A 34 -6.83 -3.63 6.92
N ILE A 35 -6.78 -2.81 5.87
CA ILE A 35 -5.82 -2.95 4.77
C ILE A 35 -4.64 -1.96 4.87
N ILE A 36 -4.73 -0.92 5.71
CA ILE A 36 -3.68 0.10 5.87
C ILE A 36 -2.33 -0.52 6.21
N ARG A 37 -2.27 -1.36 7.25
CA ARG A 37 -1.03 -2.00 7.69
C ARG A 37 -0.37 -2.85 6.60
N PRO A 38 -1.06 -3.85 6.00
CA PRO A 38 -0.45 -4.63 4.93
C PRO A 38 -0.13 -3.80 3.69
N LEU A 39 -0.88 -2.72 3.42
CA LEU A 39 -0.57 -1.80 2.32
C LEU A 39 0.72 -1.03 2.56
N VAL A 40 0.96 -0.52 3.77
CA VAL A 40 2.21 0.17 4.13
C VAL A 40 3.41 -0.74 3.95
N LEU A 41 3.35 -1.96 4.49
CA LEU A 41 4.42 -2.95 4.34
C LEU A 41 4.71 -3.25 2.86
N HIS A 42 3.66 -3.39 2.05
CA HIS A 42 3.82 -3.63 0.62
C HIS A 42 4.44 -2.44 -0.13
N LEU A 43 4.08 -1.21 0.24
CA LEU A 43 4.68 -0.02 -0.35
C LEU A 43 6.17 0.10 0.01
N ILE A 44 6.57 -0.27 1.23
CA ILE A 44 7.98 -0.29 1.65
C ILE A 44 8.76 -1.34 0.85
N ASP A 45 8.26 -2.57 0.77
CA ASP A 45 8.87 -3.66 -0.01
C ASP A 45 9.03 -3.29 -1.50
N ALA A 46 8.01 -2.63 -2.07
CA ALA A 46 8.03 -2.09 -3.42
C ALA A 46 8.84 -0.80 -3.59
N LYS A 47 9.54 -0.32 -2.54
CA LYS A 47 10.33 0.93 -2.50
C LYS A 47 9.55 2.16 -2.95
N GLN A 48 8.25 2.20 -2.66
CA GLN A 48 7.38 3.32 -2.93
C GLN A 48 7.39 4.30 -1.75
N ALA A 49 7.12 5.57 -2.03
CA ALA A 49 6.97 6.57 -0.99
C ALA A 49 5.70 6.28 -0.16
N VAL A 50 5.88 6.05 1.14
CA VAL A 50 4.77 5.91 2.09
C VAL A 50 4.47 7.27 2.72
N PRO A 51 3.23 7.80 2.56
CA PRO A 51 2.83 9.01 3.25
C PRO A 51 2.87 8.85 4.77
N GLU A 52 3.28 9.90 5.48
CA GLU A 52 3.46 9.84 6.95
C GLU A 52 2.17 9.44 7.68
N TRP A 53 1.03 9.99 7.25
CA TRP A 53 -0.27 9.64 7.82
C TRP A 53 -0.61 8.14 7.70
N MET A 54 -0.05 7.40 6.73
CA MET A 54 -0.25 5.95 6.67
C MET A 54 0.60 5.22 7.70
N LYS A 55 1.83 5.70 7.96
CA LYS A 55 2.74 5.11 8.95
C LYS A 55 2.16 5.27 10.36
N ASP A 56 1.65 6.45 10.68
CA ASP A 56 1.01 6.74 11.96
C ASP A 56 -0.18 5.81 12.24
N ASN A 57 -0.96 5.49 11.19
CA ASN A 57 -2.13 4.62 11.28
C ASN A 57 -1.78 3.11 11.16
N CYS A 58 -0.53 2.77 10.84
CA CYS A 58 -0.07 1.39 10.75
C CYS A 58 0.19 0.77 12.14
N GLY A 59 0.38 1.60 13.17
CA GLY A 59 0.73 1.15 14.52
C GLY A 59 2.06 0.41 14.60
N THR A 60 2.88 0.48 13.55
CA THR A 60 4.17 -0.20 13.46
C THR A 60 5.27 0.75 13.92
N SER A 61 5.88 0.41 15.05
CA SER A 61 7.11 1.03 15.53
C SER A 61 8.23 0.86 14.50
N GLU A 62 9.03 1.90 14.29
CA GLU A 62 10.15 1.96 13.31
C GLU A 62 11.09 0.75 13.33
N SER A 63 11.11 -0.01 14.42
CA SER A 63 11.92 -1.22 14.60
C SER A 63 11.55 -2.40 13.70
N GLU A 64 10.34 -2.47 13.12
CA GLU A 64 9.95 -3.53 12.15
C GLU A 64 10.06 -3.07 10.69
N MET A 65 10.57 -1.86 10.44
CA MET A 65 10.75 -1.32 9.08
C MET A 65 12.11 -1.70 8.44
N PHE A 66 12.91 -2.55 9.10
CA PHE A 66 14.22 -3.03 8.64
C PHE A 66 14.38 -4.55 8.84
#